data_AF-A0A925V1W3-F1
#
_entry.id   AF-A0A925V1W3-F1
#
_cell.length_a   1.000
_cell.length_b   1.000
_cell.length_c   1.000
_cell.angle_alpha   90.00
_cell.angle_beta   90.00
_cell.angle_gamma   90.00
#
_symmetry.space_group_name_H-M   'P 1'
#
loop_
_entity.id
_entity.type
_entity.pdbx_description
1 polymer ?
#
loop_
_entity_poly.entity_id
_entity_poly.type
_entity_poly.pdbx_seq_one_letter_code
_entity_poly.pdbx_strand_id
1 'polypeptide(L)'
;MPRGADPEDADLFAANWIPVLRSAVGELSWLLSRGYSEASALALVGNRHELRKRQRDAVRRCACGDAALAARIAKRVEPPLPSRALAIDGFNVLITLESALAGAPVFRGRDGLLRDVA
;
A
#
# COMPACT_ATOMS: atom_id res chain seq x y z
N MET A 1 14.84 7.72 12.67
CA MET A 1 15.18 7.36 11.27
C MET A 1 14.62 8.45 10.36
N PRO A 2 15.34 8.86 9.30
CA PRO A 2 14.79 9.84 8.38
C PRO A 2 13.57 9.22 7.67
N ARG A 3 12.43 9.94 7.68
CA ARG A 3 11.17 9.55 7.01
C ARG A 3 11.12 10.05 5.57
N GLY A 4 12.30 10.15 4.95
CA GLY A 4 12.47 10.63 3.58
C GLY A 4 12.58 9.50 2.58
N ALA A 5 12.76 9.88 1.31
CA ALA A 5 13.06 8.93 0.25
C ALA A 5 14.29 8.10 0.64
N ASP A 6 14.18 6.79 0.46
CA ASP A 6 15.31 5.90 0.52
C ASP A 6 16.16 6.10 -0.73
N PRO A 7 17.50 6.07 -0.63
CA PRO A 7 18.37 6.27 -1.78
C PRO A 7 18.04 5.36 -2.97
N GLU A 8 17.50 4.16 -2.70
CA GLU A 8 17.14 3.20 -3.75
C GLU A 8 15.73 3.42 -4.32
N ASP A 9 14.91 4.33 -3.78
CA ASP A 9 13.51 4.53 -4.20
C ASP A 9 13.36 4.85 -5.69
N ALA A 10 14.27 5.68 -6.22
CA ALA A 10 14.25 6.07 -7.62
C ALA A 10 14.40 4.85 -8.56
N ASP A 11 15.24 3.88 -8.18
CA ASP A 11 15.50 2.69 -8.97
C ASP A 11 14.44 1.60 -8.72
N LEU A 12 14.02 1.42 -7.46
CA LEU A 12 13.08 0.38 -7.05
C LEU A 12 11.64 0.66 -7.49
N PHE A 13 11.32 1.93 -7.75
CA PHE A 13 9.99 2.37 -8.17
C PHE A 13 10.01 3.12 -9.51
N ALA A 14 11.09 2.95 -10.30
CA ALA A 14 11.18 3.44 -11.66
C ALA A 14 10.04 2.91 -12.57
N ALA A 15 9.79 3.59 -13.68
CA ALA A 15 8.65 3.32 -14.56
C ALA A 15 8.58 1.88 -15.09
N ASN A 16 9.73 1.23 -15.28
CA ASN A 16 9.84 -0.16 -15.70
C ASN A 16 9.33 -1.16 -14.63
N TRP A 17 9.37 -0.80 -13.35
CA TRP A 17 8.85 -1.63 -12.26
C TRP A 17 7.34 -1.52 -12.07
N ILE A 18 6.71 -0.43 -12.53
CA ILE A 18 5.28 -0.18 -12.30
C ILE A 18 4.39 -1.35 -12.76
N PRO A 19 4.56 -1.94 -13.96
CA PRO A 19 3.75 -3.08 -14.38
C PRO A 19 3.94 -4.32 -13.48
N VAL A 20 5.17 -4.59 -13.07
CA VAL A 20 5.54 -5.72 -12.20
C VAL A 20 4.89 -5.56 -10.83
N LEU A 21 5.00 -4.38 -10.23
CA LEU A 21 4.40 -4.09 -8.92
C LEU A 21 2.87 -4.18 -8.96
N ARG A 22 2.23 -3.72 -10.04
CA ARG A 22 0.78 -3.87 -10.22
C ARG A 22 0.37 -5.35 -10.32
N SER A 23 1.13 -6.16 -11.06
CA SER A 23 0.90 -7.61 -11.14
C SER A 23 1.04 -8.26 -9.77
N ALA A 24 2.11 -7.93 -9.03
CA ALA A 24 2.37 -8.47 -7.69
C ALA A 24 1.24 -8.11 -6.70
N VAL A 25 0.74 -6.87 -6.71
CA VAL A 25 -0.41 -6.47 -5.88
C VAL A 25 -1.66 -7.28 -6.23
N GLY A 26 -1.92 -7.51 -7.52
CA GLY A 26 -3.05 -8.34 -7.98
C GLY A 26 -2.94 -9.79 -7.50
N GLU A 27 -1.78 -10.42 -7.69
CA GLU A 27 -1.52 -11.81 -7.27
C GLU A 27 -1.58 -11.98 -5.75
N LEU A 28 -0.97 -11.07 -4.99
CA LEU A 28 -1.04 -11.11 -3.53
C LEU A 28 -2.49 -10.94 -3.06
N SER A 29 -3.24 -10.01 -3.64
CA SER A 29 -4.65 -9.80 -3.32
C SER A 29 -5.50 -11.04 -3.64
N TRP A 30 -5.22 -11.74 -4.74
CA TRP A 30 -5.90 -12.98 -5.12
C TRP A 30 -5.64 -14.13 -4.13
N LEU A 31 -4.41 -14.27 -3.66
CA LEU A 31 -4.02 -15.26 -2.63
C LEU A 31 -4.68 -14.93 -1.29
N LEU A 32 -4.64 -13.67 -0.85
CA LEU A 32 -5.28 -13.25 0.40
C LEU A 32 -6.79 -13.50 0.38
N SER A 33 -7.44 -13.35 -0.77
CA SER A 33 -8.86 -13.64 -0.94
C SER A 33 -9.21 -15.13 -0.78
N ARG A 34 -8.21 -16.02 -0.80
CA ARG A 34 -8.35 -17.47 -0.61
C ARG A 34 -7.87 -17.95 0.77
N GLY A 35 -7.57 -17.03 1.68
CA GLY A 35 -7.16 -17.37 3.03
C GLY A 35 -5.71 -17.82 3.16
N TYR A 36 -4.87 -17.59 2.14
CA TYR A 36 -3.41 -17.77 2.31
C TYR A 36 -2.88 -16.74 3.31
N SER A 37 -1.88 -17.15 4.11
CA SER A 37 -1.24 -16.24 5.05
C SER A 37 -0.48 -15.13 4.30
N GLU A 38 -0.53 -13.90 4.84
CA GLU A 38 0.11 -12.74 4.20
C GLU A 38 1.62 -12.95 4.03
N ALA A 39 2.30 -13.46 5.07
CA ALA A 39 3.75 -13.68 5.02
C ALA A 39 4.16 -14.67 3.92
N SER A 40 3.48 -15.82 3.82
CA SER A 40 3.81 -16.83 2.81
C SER A 40 3.41 -16.39 1.40
N ALA A 41 2.26 -15.74 1.25
CA ALA A 41 1.82 -15.21 -0.03
C ALA A 41 2.75 -14.09 -0.54
N LEU A 42 3.17 -13.17 0.34
CA LEU A 42 4.13 -12.12 -0.01
C LEU A 42 5.50 -12.69 -0.37
N ALA A 43 5.97 -13.72 0.34
CA ALA A 43 7.20 -14.40 0.00
C ALA A 43 7.13 -15.02 -1.40
N LEU A 44 6.04 -15.75 -1.69
CA LEU A 44 5.81 -16.41 -2.98
C LEU A 44 5.75 -15.40 -4.14
N VAL A 45 4.88 -14.40 -4.03
CA VAL A 45 4.70 -13.36 -5.06
C VAL A 45 5.98 -12.55 -5.23
N GLY A 46 6.61 -12.15 -4.12
CA GLY A 46 7.86 -11.40 -4.16
C GLY A 46 9.00 -12.18 -4.82
N ASN A 47 9.08 -13.50 -4.59
CA ASN A 47 10.10 -14.34 -5.24
C ASN A 47 9.84 -14.47 -6.74
N ARG A 48 8.57 -14.67 -7.15
CA ARG A 48 8.18 -14.78 -8.57
C ARG A 48 8.58 -13.56 -9.40
N HIS A 49 8.48 -12.36 -8.83
CA HIS A 49 8.79 -11.10 -9.49
C HIS A 49 10.18 -10.54 -9.12
N GLU A 50 11.00 -11.32 -8.43
CA GLU A 50 12.34 -10.93 -7.95
C GLU A 50 12.36 -9.60 -7.17
N LEU A 51 11.28 -9.33 -6.41
CA LEU A 51 11.13 -8.07 -5.69
C LEU A 51 12.11 -7.96 -4.53
N ARG A 52 12.74 -6.78 -4.40
CA ARG A 52 13.52 -6.42 -3.22
C ARG A 52 12.62 -6.16 -2.02
N LYS A 53 13.19 -6.16 -0.82
CA LYS A 53 12.46 -5.97 0.45
C LYS A 53 11.52 -4.75 0.40
N ARG A 54 12.03 -3.60 -0.04
CA ARG A 54 11.26 -2.34 -0.07
C ARG A 54 10.08 -2.38 -1.06
N GLN A 55 10.25 -3.04 -2.20
CA GLN A 55 9.15 -3.31 -3.14
C GLN A 55 8.12 -4.28 -2.54
N ARG A 56 8.56 -5.31 -1.81
CA ARG A 56 7.65 -6.22 -1.09
C ARG A 56 6.84 -5.47 -0.03
N ASP A 57 7.45 -4.55 0.70
CA ASP A 57 6.75 -3.71 1.66
C ASP A 57 5.68 -2.84 0.98
N ALA A 58 6.00 -2.22 -0.16
CA ALA A 58 5.03 -1.48 -0.97
C ALA A 58 3.87 -2.36 -1.45
N VAL A 59 4.17 -3.54 -2.00
CA VAL A 59 3.17 -4.52 -2.48
C VAL A 59 2.27 -4.97 -1.33
N ARG A 60 2.85 -5.31 -0.17
CA ARG A 60 2.11 -5.70 1.04
C ARG A 60 1.15 -4.60 1.48
N ARG A 61 1.61 -3.35 1.56
CA ARG A 61 0.78 -2.20 1.96
C ARG A 61 -0.36 -1.95 0.97
N CYS A 62 -0.14 -2.20 -0.32
CA CYS A 62 -1.13 -1.93 -1.38
C CYS A 62 -2.12 -3.07 -1.63
N ALA A 63 -1.81 -4.29 -1.20
CA ALA A 63 -2.67 -5.45 -1.39
C ALA A 63 -3.70 -5.61 -0.26
N CYS A 64 -4.84 -6.20 -0.59
CA CYS A 64 -5.78 -6.72 0.39
C CYS A 64 -6.69 -7.76 -0.26
N GLY A 65 -7.15 -8.73 0.51
CA GLY A 65 -8.15 -9.71 0.05
C GLY A 65 -9.54 -9.08 -0.14
N ASP A 66 -10.40 -9.76 -0.89
CA ASP A 66 -11.73 -9.26 -1.27
C ASP A 66 -12.61 -8.95 -0.06
N ALA A 67 -12.59 -9.80 0.98
CA ALA A 67 -13.33 -9.56 2.21
C ALA A 67 -12.87 -8.28 2.95
N ALA A 68 -11.55 -8.04 3.00
CA ALA A 68 -11.01 -6.83 3.60
C ALA A 68 -11.33 -5.58 2.77
N LEU A 69 -11.26 -5.69 1.44
CA LEU A 69 -11.66 -4.62 0.52
C LEU A 69 -13.14 -4.25 0.71
N ALA A 70 -14.04 -5.25 0.72
CA ALA A 70 -15.47 -5.04 0.94
C ALA A 70 -15.74 -4.39 2.29
N ALA A 71 -15.09 -4.85 3.37
CA ALA A 71 -15.23 -4.27 4.70
C ALA A 71 -14.76 -2.80 4.77
N ARG A 72 -13.72 -2.43 4.01
CA ARG A 72 -13.24 -1.04 3.92
C ARG A 72 -14.21 -0.16 3.15
N ILE A 73 -14.72 -0.64 2.01
CA ILE A 73 -15.71 0.07 1.19
C ILE A 73 -17.00 0.30 1.99
N ALA A 74 -17.48 -0.71 2.71
CA ALA A 74 -18.68 -0.61 3.54
C ALA A 74 -18.58 0.43 4.67
N LYS A 75 -17.36 0.77 5.10
CA LYS A 75 -17.09 1.81 6.12
C LYS A 75 -16.82 3.18 5.53
N ARG A 76 -16.72 3.30 4.20
CA ARG A 76 -16.39 4.55 3.52
C ARG A 76 -17.59 5.50 3.60
N VAL A 77 -17.31 6.77 3.90
CA VAL A 77 -18.29 7.85 3.88
C VAL A 77 -17.90 8.78 2.74
N GLU A 78 -18.78 8.94 1.76
CA GLU A 78 -18.57 9.90 0.68
C GLU A 78 -19.04 11.30 1.09
N PRO A 79 -18.44 12.36 0.53
CA PRO A 79 -18.95 13.71 0.70
C PRO A 79 -20.40 13.88 0.18
N PRO A 80 -21.20 14.79 0.77
CA PRO A 80 -20.87 15.63 1.91
C PRO A 80 -20.82 14.84 3.22
N LEU A 81 -19.81 15.14 4.05
CA LEU A 81 -19.70 14.50 5.36
C LEU A 81 -20.83 14.99 6.28
N PRO A 82 -21.34 14.16 7.19
CA PRO A 82 -22.34 14.59 8.16
C PRO A 82 -21.79 15.74 9.01
N SER A 83 -22.63 16.71 9.38
CA SER A 83 -22.29 17.83 10.28
C SER A 83 -22.09 17.37 11.72
N ARG A 84 -21.09 16.52 11.94
CA ARG A 84 -20.66 15.98 13.23
C ARG A 84 -19.16 16.14 13.39
N ALA A 85 -18.69 16.18 14.63
CA ALA A 85 -17.27 16.13 14.91
C ALA A 85 -16.65 14.85 14.34
N LEU A 86 -15.59 14.99 13.56
CA LEU A 86 -14.80 13.88 13.02
C LEU A 86 -13.49 13.78 13.79
N ALA A 87 -13.26 12.64 14.44
CA ALA A 87 -11.96 12.32 14.99
C ALA A 87 -11.08 11.75 13.87
N ILE A 88 -9.89 12.32 13.69
CA ILE A 88 -8.89 11.86 12.74
C ILE A 88 -7.69 11.38 13.53
N ASP A 89 -7.16 10.22 13.16
CA ASP A 89 -5.84 9.80 13.64
C ASP A 89 -4.76 10.66 12.96
N GLY A 90 -4.34 11.69 13.68
CA GLY A 90 -3.36 12.65 13.20
C GLY A 90 -2.02 12.02 12.88
N PHE A 91 -1.60 10.93 13.54
CA PHE A 91 -0.32 10.30 13.25
C PHE A 91 -0.32 9.61 11.89
N ASN A 92 -1.38 8.85 11.59
CA ASN A 92 -1.50 8.19 10.29
C ASN A 92 -1.52 9.20 9.13
N VAL A 93 -2.20 10.35 9.31
CA VAL A 93 -2.21 11.42 8.30
C VAL A 93 -0.85 12.10 8.20
N LEU A 94 -0.25 12.45 9.34
CA LEU A 94 1.02 13.17 9.38
C LEU A 94 2.15 12.35 8.75
N ILE A 95 2.23 11.04 9.04
CA ILE A 95 3.29 10.16 8.51
C ILE A 95 3.24 10.09 6.98
N THR A 96 2.05 9.90 6.40
CA THR A 96 1.91 9.84 4.95
C THR A 96 2.22 11.20 4.29
N LEU A 97 1.82 12.31 4.93
CA LEU A 97 2.14 13.66 4.45
C LEU A 97 3.63 13.99 4.53
N GLU A 98 4.29 13.67 5.65
CA GLU A 98 5.73 13.84 5.83
C GLU A 98 6.51 13.07 4.75
N SER A 99 6.13 11.81 4.50
CA SER A 99 6.74 10.99 3.45
C SER A 99 6.60 11.65 2.07
N ALA A 100 5.40 12.12 1.72
CA ALA A 100 5.14 12.80 0.46
C ALA A 100 5.96 14.09 0.30
N LEU A 101 6.00 14.92 1.34
CA LEU A 101 6.72 16.19 1.35
C LEU A 101 8.24 15.99 1.32
N ALA A 102 8.74 14.90 1.89
CA ALA A 102 10.15 14.51 1.86
C ALA A 102 10.56 13.80 0.57
N GLY A 103 9.68 13.72 -0.43
CA GLY A 103 9.95 13.14 -1.74
C GLY A 103 9.94 11.60 -1.77
N ALA A 104 9.49 10.95 -0.70
CA ALA A 104 9.32 9.50 -0.68
C ALA A 104 8.10 9.09 -1.53
N PRO A 105 8.12 7.90 -2.16
CA PRO A 105 6.99 7.43 -2.94
C PRO A 105 5.77 7.16 -2.05
N VAL A 106 4.61 7.60 -2.52
CA VAL A 106 3.30 7.28 -1.94
C VAL A 106 2.52 6.44 -2.93
N PHE A 107 1.93 5.36 -2.44
CA PHE A 107 1.33 4.35 -3.28
C PHE A 107 -0.19 4.35 -3.12
N ARG A 108 -0.90 4.13 -4.24
CA ARG A 108 -2.34 3.90 -4.22
C ARG A 108 -2.62 2.42 -4.06
N GLY A 109 -3.22 2.04 -2.93
CA GLY A 109 -3.63 0.68 -2.65
C GLY A 109 -4.82 0.22 -3.50
N ARG A 110 -5.09 -1.09 -3.46
CA ARG A 110 -6.23 -1.73 -4.13
C ARG A 110 -7.58 -1.12 -3.71
N ASP A 111 -7.68 -0.62 -2.49
CA ASP A 111 -8.85 0.07 -1.94
C ASP A 111 -8.95 1.56 -2.35
N GLY A 112 -8.00 2.04 -3.16
CA GLY A 112 -7.92 3.42 -3.62
C GLY A 112 -7.29 4.39 -2.63
N LEU A 113 -6.92 3.94 -1.42
CA LEU A 113 -6.30 4.78 -0.39
C LEU A 113 -4.79 4.95 -0.65
N LEU A 114 -4.26 6.11 -0.26
CA LEU A 114 -2.84 6.42 -0.34
C LEU A 114 -2.10 5.87 0.88
N ARG A 115 -0.90 5.31 0.66
CA ARG A 115 -0.10 4.63 1.68
C ARG A 115 1.37 4.92 1.47
N ASP A 116 2.07 5.25 2.54
CA ASP A 116 3.53 5.25 2.58
C ASP A 116 4.08 3.85 2.91
N VAL A 117 5.40 3.73 2.79
CA VAL A 117 6.19 2.52 3.10
C VAL A 117 7.19 2.82 4.24
N ALA A 118 6.96 3.89 5.01
CA ALA A 118 7.81 4.29 6.12
C ALA A 118 7.87 3.23 7.23
#